data_AF-A0A7S4RZG4-F1
#
_entry.id   AF-A0A7S4RZG4-F1
#
_cell.length_a   1.000
_cell.length_b   1.000
_cell.length_c   1.000
_cell.angle_alpha   90.00
_cell.angle_beta   90.00
_cell.angle_gamma   90.00
#
_symmetry.space_group_name_H-M   'P 1'
#
loop_
_entity.id
_entity.type
_entity.pdbx_description
1 polymer ?
#
loop_
_entity_poly.entity_id
_entity_poly.type
_entity_poly.pdbx_seq_one_letter_code
_entity_poly.pdbx_strand_id
1 'polypeptide(L)'
;AKVTSVQCLKYLTRSVTGSILAHEATHAWFKLHSSNTNAFVGGGGAFGGGGGGGFSLPPQVEEGCCQLMAFLYLSNEEDFAKMWDKVTPSLAYPESKNGFVDTVQNVELRRYFRHCIEHDTTPIYGDGFRQAKRALEEYFHGCMKDLLEFVVVHRSFPI
;
A
#
# COMPACT_ATOMS: atom_id res chain seq x y z
N ALA A 1 20.73 10.96 2.30
CA ALA A 1 19.61 10.04 2.58
C ALA A 1 19.55 9.78 4.08
N LYS A 2 18.38 9.94 4.71
CA LYS A 2 18.18 9.66 6.14
C LYS A 2 17.36 8.36 6.25
N VAL A 3 17.93 7.34 6.89
CA VAL A 3 17.21 6.09 7.19
C VAL A 3 16.34 6.33 8.42
N THR A 4 15.02 6.14 8.29
CA THR A 4 14.06 6.37 9.37
C THR A 4 13.77 5.12 10.20
N SER A 5 13.94 3.93 9.62
CA SER A 5 13.81 2.64 10.32
C SER A 5 14.53 1.53 9.54
N VAL A 6 14.92 0.47 10.26
CA VAL A 6 15.39 -0.80 9.70
C VAL A 6 14.56 -1.90 10.35
N GLN A 7 13.79 -2.64 9.56
CA GLN A 7 12.97 -3.75 10.06
C GLN A 7 13.67 -5.08 9.78
N CYS A 8 14.01 -5.82 10.85
CA CYS A 8 14.63 -7.14 10.75
C CYS A 8 13.53 -8.22 10.71
N LEU A 9 13.21 -8.71 9.51
CA LEU A 9 12.23 -9.77 9.30
C LEU A 9 12.91 -11.14 9.46
N LYS A 10 12.96 -11.67 10.69
CA LYS A 10 13.44 -13.03 10.97
C LYS A 10 12.29 -13.85 11.54
N TYR A 11 12.09 -15.06 11.02
CA TYR A 11 11.05 -16.03 11.45
C TYR A 11 9.59 -15.69 11.08
N LEU A 12 9.36 -14.86 10.07
CA LEU A 12 8.01 -14.65 9.51
C LEU A 12 7.76 -15.59 8.33
N THR A 13 6.50 -15.97 8.13
CA THR A 13 6.10 -16.75 6.95
C THR A 13 6.26 -15.91 5.69
N ARG A 14 6.39 -16.56 4.53
CA ARG A 14 6.55 -15.87 3.23
C ARG A 14 5.47 -14.81 3.02
N SER A 15 4.22 -15.12 3.35
CA SER A 15 3.11 -14.21 3.11
C SER A 15 3.05 -13.04 4.08
N VAL A 16 3.36 -13.24 5.36
CA VAL A 16 3.41 -12.12 6.31
C VAL A 16 4.58 -11.20 5.96
N THR A 17 5.73 -11.77 5.61
CA THR A 17 6.88 -11.01 5.10
C THR A 17 6.50 -10.21 3.85
N GLY A 18 5.83 -10.84 2.88
CA GLY A 18 5.40 -10.17 1.67
C GLY A 18 4.38 -9.05 1.92
N SER A 19 3.49 -9.19 2.89
CA SER A 19 2.54 -8.13 3.25
C SER A 19 3.23 -6.90 3.84
N ILE A 20 4.27 -7.10 4.64
CA ILE A 20 5.10 -6.01 5.17
C ILE A 20 5.87 -5.34 4.02
N LEU A 21 6.44 -6.12 3.11
CA LEU A 21 7.12 -5.57 1.94
C LEU A 21 6.16 -4.77 1.05
N ALA A 22 4.93 -5.24 0.84
CA ALA A 22 3.90 -4.51 0.08
C ALA A 22 3.54 -3.18 0.75
N HIS A 23 3.41 -3.16 2.08
CA HIS A 23 3.20 -1.95 2.87
C HIS A 23 4.34 -0.93 2.65
N GLU A 24 5.58 -1.33 2.91
CA GLU A 24 6.75 -0.45 2.80
C GLU A 24 7.05 -0.02 1.36
N ALA A 25 6.81 -0.90 0.38
CA ALA A 25 6.94 -0.57 -1.04
C ALA A 25 5.94 0.50 -1.47
N THR A 26 4.76 0.56 -0.85
CA THR A 26 3.75 1.60 -1.13
C THR A 26 4.22 2.98 -0.66
N HIS A 27 4.81 3.08 0.54
CA HIS A 27 5.49 4.30 0.98
C HIS A 27 6.59 4.73 0.01
N ALA A 28 7.43 3.80 -0.44
CA ALA A 28 8.48 4.08 -1.41
C ALA A 28 7.91 4.54 -2.76
N TRP A 29 6.82 3.93 -3.21
CA TRP A 29 6.14 4.30 -4.45
C TRP A 29 5.64 5.75 -4.40
N PHE A 30 5.00 6.16 -3.31
CA PHE A 30 4.58 7.56 -3.13
C PHE A 30 5.76 8.53 -3.15
N LYS A 31 6.86 8.20 -2.47
CA LYS A 31 8.08 9.02 -2.45
C LYS A 31 8.73 9.18 -3.83
N LEU A 32 8.58 8.20 -4.73
CA LEU A 32 9.12 8.25 -6.10
C LEU A 32 8.19 8.97 -7.09
N HIS A 33 6.88 8.82 -6.94
CA HIS A 33 5.89 9.38 -7.88
C HIS A 33 5.51 10.83 -7.53
N SER A 34 5.76 11.23 -6.29
CA SER A 34 5.64 12.61 -5.86
C SER A 34 6.70 13.56 -6.41
N SER A 35 7.89 13.06 -6.72
CA SER A 35 8.93 13.85 -7.39
C SER A 35 8.71 14.02 -8.89
N ASN A 36 7.91 13.14 -9.51
CA ASN A 36 7.61 13.16 -10.95
C ASN A 36 6.31 13.91 -11.29
N THR A 37 5.47 14.17 -10.29
CA THR A 37 4.34 15.06 -10.47
C THR A 37 4.85 16.50 -10.38
N ASN A 38 4.92 17.18 -11.52
CA ASN A 38 4.98 18.65 -11.61
C ASN A 38 3.68 19.29 -11.08
N ALA A 39 3.16 18.79 -9.95
CA ALA A 39 1.98 19.29 -9.28
C ALA A 39 2.34 20.62 -8.61
N PHE A 40 2.27 21.66 -9.45
CA PHE A 40 1.97 23.03 -9.07
C PHE A 40 3.01 23.73 -8.20
N VAL A 41 4.00 24.32 -8.87
CA VAL A 41 4.48 25.65 -8.50
C VAL A 41 3.29 26.61 -8.58
N GLY A 42 2.52 26.71 -7.50
CA GLY A 42 1.38 27.61 -7.45
C GLY A 42 0.64 27.65 -6.11
N GLY A 43 1.20 27.11 -5.03
CA GLY A 43 0.68 27.30 -3.68
C GLY A 43 1.59 28.21 -2.87
N GLY A 44 1.64 29.50 -3.21
CA GLY A 44 2.26 30.50 -2.35
C GLY A 44 1.50 30.61 -1.03
N GLY A 45 2.07 30.01 0.02
CA GLY A 45 1.62 30.13 1.40
C GLY A 45 2.84 30.32 2.31
N ALA A 46 3.22 31.59 2.48
CA ALA A 46 4.11 32.16 3.49
C ALA A 46 5.00 31.19 4.29
N PHE A 47 6.16 30.81 3.76
CA PHE A 47 7.47 30.73 4.44
C PHE A 47 8.49 30.33 3.37
N GLY A 48 9.32 31.30 2.96
CA GLY A 48 10.30 31.11 1.89
C GLY A 48 11.53 30.29 2.28
N GLY A 49 12.27 29.83 1.27
CA GLY A 49 13.68 29.48 1.39
C GLY A 49 14.05 28.07 0.93
N GLY A 50 14.70 27.98 -0.23
CA GLY A 50 15.53 26.90 -0.78
C GLY A 50 15.60 25.52 -0.10
N GLY A 51 15.34 24.48 -0.90
CA GLY A 51 15.82 23.11 -0.66
C GLY A 51 14.83 22.18 0.04
N GLY A 52 14.53 21.03 -0.59
CA GLY A 52 14.03 19.85 0.14
C GLY A 52 12.63 19.93 0.76
N GLY A 53 11.68 20.63 0.14
CA GLY A 53 10.26 20.59 0.55
C GLY A 53 9.65 19.22 0.25
N GLY A 54 9.76 18.29 1.20
CA GLY A 54 9.33 16.90 1.05
C GLY A 54 7.84 16.78 0.75
N PHE A 55 7.49 16.00 -0.26
CA PHE A 55 6.14 15.47 -0.41
C PHE A 55 5.77 14.69 0.85
N SER A 56 4.71 15.12 1.53
CA SER A 56 4.19 14.47 2.73
C SER A 56 2.69 14.32 2.58
N LEU A 57 2.21 13.14 2.22
CA LEU A 57 0.78 12.86 2.25
C LEU A 57 0.26 13.02 3.69
N PRO A 58 -1.04 13.33 3.88
CA PRO A 58 -1.65 13.19 5.19
C PRO A 58 -1.40 11.75 5.69
N PRO A 59 -0.91 11.56 6.93
CA PRO A 59 -0.54 10.23 7.42
C PRO A 59 -1.67 9.22 7.27
N GLN A 60 -2.91 9.61 7.55
CA GLN A 60 -4.08 8.73 7.41
C GLN A 60 -4.32 8.26 5.96
N VAL A 61 -4.00 9.09 4.97
CA VAL A 61 -4.16 8.74 3.55
C VAL A 61 -3.03 7.82 3.10
N GLU A 62 -1.79 8.17 3.43
CA GLU A 62 -0.62 7.36 3.11
C GLU A 62 -0.70 5.97 3.75
N GLU A 63 -0.92 5.93 5.06
CA GLU A 63 -1.03 4.69 5.83
C GLU A 63 -2.26 3.88 5.42
N GLY A 64 -3.35 4.54 5.04
CA GLY A 64 -4.53 3.86 4.51
C GLY A 64 -4.24 3.06 3.25
N CYS A 65 -3.52 3.64 2.29
CA CYS A 65 -3.07 2.94 1.09
C CYS A 65 -2.06 1.83 1.40
N CYS A 66 -1.12 2.06 2.32
CA CYS A 66 -0.11 1.07 2.69
C CYS A 66 -0.75 -0.15 3.40
N GLN A 67 -1.73 0.09 4.29
CA GLN A 67 -2.52 -0.97 4.91
C GLN A 67 -3.39 -1.71 3.89
N LEU A 68 -3.99 -1.00 2.94
CA LEU A 68 -4.77 -1.63 1.87
C LEU A 68 -3.90 -2.55 1.02
N MET A 69 -2.70 -2.12 0.62
CA MET A 69 -1.77 -2.96 -0.14
C MET A 69 -1.35 -4.23 0.61
N ALA A 70 -1.05 -4.10 1.90
CA ALA A 70 -0.75 -5.26 2.75
C ALA A 70 -1.95 -6.20 2.85
N PHE A 71 -3.15 -5.66 3.04
CA PHE A 71 -4.41 -6.41 3.11
C PHE A 71 -4.71 -7.17 1.81
N LEU A 72 -4.54 -6.53 0.66
CA LEU A 72 -4.73 -7.16 -0.64
C LEU A 72 -3.70 -8.27 -0.88
N TYR A 73 -2.44 -8.05 -0.48
CA TYR A 73 -1.41 -9.08 -0.56
C TYR A 73 -1.71 -10.29 0.33
N LEU A 74 -2.30 -10.05 1.51
CA LEU A 74 -2.71 -11.13 2.41
C LEU A 74 -3.97 -11.84 1.91
N SER A 75 -4.86 -11.15 1.19
CA SER A 75 -5.95 -11.75 0.41
C SER A 75 -5.34 -12.69 -0.65
N ASN A 76 -6.05 -13.74 -1.06
CA ASN A 76 -5.44 -14.85 -1.83
C ASN A 76 -4.58 -14.33 -3.02
N GLU A 77 -3.52 -15.08 -3.39
CA GLU A 77 -2.57 -14.62 -4.43
C GLU A 77 -3.27 -14.33 -5.78
N GLU A 78 -4.38 -15.02 -6.05
CA GLU A 78 -5.19 -14.86 -7.26
C GLU A 78 -5.95 -13.53 -7.31
N ASP A 79 -6.42 -13.01 -6.18
CA ASP A 79 -7.16 -11.76 -6.09
C ASP A 79 -6.21 -10.56 -6.08
N PHE A 80 -5.02 -10.69 -5.48
CA PHE A 80 -3.99 -9.66 -5.55
C PHE A 80 -3.53 -9.40 -7.00
N ALA A 81 -3.31 -10.46 -7.79
CA ALA A 81 -2.90 -10.33 -9.19
C ALA A 81 -3.97 -9.63 -10.05
N LYS A 82 -5.27 -9.89 -9.79
CA LYS A 82 -6.38 -9.23 -10.49
C LYS A 82 -6.50 -7.74 -10.16
N MET A 83 -6.05 -7.32 -8.97
CA MET A 83 -6.17 -5.94 -8.47
C MET A 83 -5.03 -5.01 -8.91
N TRP A 84 -3.85 -5.57 -9.24
CA TRP A 84 -2.69 -4.78 -9.67
C TRP A 84 -2.66 -4.53 -11.18
N ASP A 85 -3.19 -5.44 -12.03
CA ASP A 85 -3.19 -5.14 -13.47
C ASP A 85 -4.13 -5.97 -14.38
N LYS A 86 -4.85 -5.26 -15.25
CA LYS A 86 -5.28 -5.72 -16.59
C LYS A 86 -4.20 -5.47 -17.67
N VAL A 87 -3.01 -4.97 -17.33
CA VAL A 87 -1.99 -4.48 -18.29
C VAL A 87 -0.70 -5.31 -18.37
N THR A 88 -0.47 -6.37 -17.58
CA THR A 88 0.75 -7.18 -17.74
C THR A 88 0.53 -8.70 -17.62
N PRO A 89 0.39 -9.42 -18.75
CA PRO A 89 0.29 -10.88 -18.79
C PRO A 89 1.53 -11.64 -18.28
N SER A 90 2.58 -10.95 -17.81
CA SER A 90 3.91 -11.54 -17.51
C SER A 90 4.35 -11.46 -16.04
N LEU A 91 3.51 -10.95 -15.13
CA LEU A 91 3.78 -11.00 -13.69
C LEU A 91 2.97 -12.08 -12.95
N ALA A 92 2.35 -13.01 -13.68
CA ALA A 92 1.94 -14.28 -13.09
C ALA A 92 3.21 -14.94 -12.52
N TYR A 93 3.40 -14.78 -11.20
CA TYR A 93 4.42 -15.51 -10.47
C TYR A 93 4.23 -16.98 -10.87
N PRO A 94 5.26 -17.65 -11.39
CA PRO A 94 5.10 -19.04 -11.76
C PRO A 94 4.58 -19.75 -10.51
N GLU A 95 3.39 -20.34 -10.65
CA GLU A 95 2.83 -21.29 -9.70
C GLU A 95 4.02 -22.13 -9.23
N SER A 96 4.26 -22.11 -7.91
CA SER A 96 5.48 -22.68 -7.34
C SER A 96 5.54 -24.17 -7.69
N LYS A 97 6.18 -24.49 -8.83
CA LYS A 97 6.46 -25.87 -9.27
C LYS A 97 7.40 -26.60 -8.30
N ASN A 98 7.90 -25.88 -7.30
CA ASN A 98 8.47 -26.45 -6.08
C ASN A 98 7.42 -26.35 -4.98
N GLY A 99 6.81 -27.48 -4.61
CA GLY A 99 5.70 -27.55 -3.67
C GLY A 99 6.04 -27.10 -2.25
N PHE A 100 6.10 -25.78 -2.04
CA PHE A 100 5.96 -25.19 -0.72
C PHE A 100 4.46 -25.17 -0.41
N VAL A 101 3.93 -26.33 -0.02
CA VAL A 101 2.59 -26.43 0.52
C VAL A 101 2.56 -25.55 1.75
N ASP A 102 1.77 -24.48 1.67
CA ASP A 102 1.67 -23.56 2.77
C ASP A 102 1.03 -24.31 3.95
N THR A 103 1.76 -24.41 5.06
CA THR A 103 1.28 -25.17 6.21
C THR A 103 -0.03 -24.56 6.73
N VAL A 104 -0.89 -25.37 7.35
CA VAL A 104 -2.14 -24.87 7.98
C VAL A 104 -1.85 -23.68 8.91
N GLN A 105 -0.71 -23.72 9.62
CA GLN A 105 -0.25 -22.64 10.49
C GLN A 105 0.01 -21.33 9.74
N ASN A 106 0.59 -21.39 8.53
CA ASN A 106 0.83 -20.21 7.71
C ASN A 106 -0.47 -19.61 7.15
N VAL A 107 -1.45 -20.45 6.81
CA VAL A 107 -2.79 -20.04 6.37
C VAL A 107 -3.52 -19.29 7.48
N GLU A 108 -3.54 -19.86 8.68
CA GLU A 108 -4.16 -19.23 9.85
C GLU A 108 -3.44 -17.95 10.25
N LEU A 109 -2.11 -17.92 10.17
CA LEU A 109 -1.33 -16.70 10.44
C LEU A 109 -1.66 -15.58 9.45
N ARG A 110 -1.73 -15.88 8.14
CA ARG A 110 -2.21 -14.92 7.14
C ARG A 110 -3.60 -14.38 7.49
N ARG A 111 -4.52 -15.28 7.84
CA ARG A 111 -5.91 -14.93 8.18
C ARG A 111 -5.95 -14.02 9.41
N TYR A 112 -5.15 -14.31 10.42
CA TYR A 112 -5.02 -13.50 11.62
C TYR A 112 -4.51 -12.09 11.30
N PHE A 113 -3.41 -11.94 10.56
CA PHE A 113 -2.89 -10.61 10.20
C PHE A 113 -3.88 -9.82 9.34
N ARG A 114 -4.58 -10.48 8.41
CA ARG A 114 -5.64 -9.83 7.64
C ARG A 114 -6.74 -9.30 8.56
N HIS A 115 -7.19 -10.12 9.50
CA HIS A 115 -8.21 -9.74 10.47
C HIS A 115 -7.75 -8.54 11.33
N CYS A 116 -6.49 -8.50 11.74
CA CYS A 116 -5.92 -7.36 12.47
C CYS A 116 -5.99 -6.05 11.69
N ILE A 117 -5.70 -6.06 10.38
CA ILE A 117 -5.80 -4.85 9.54
C ILE A 117 -7.26 -4.42 9.42
N GLU A 118 -8.17 -5.36 9.15
CA GLU A 118 -9.60 -5.06 8.98
C GLU A 118 -10.23 -4.43 10.23
N HIS A 119 -9.81 -4.90 11.41
CA HIS A 119 -10.40 -4.53 12.70
C HIS A 119 -9.54 -3.53 13.49
N ASP A 120 -8.51 -2.95 12.86
CA ASP A 120 -7.72 -1.90 13.48
C ASP A 120 -8.63 -0.68 13.77
N THR A 121 -8.71 -0.26 15.04
CA THR A 121 -9.56 0.84 15.49
C THR A 121 -8.81 2.18 15.57
N THR A 122 -7.52 2.19 15.22
CA THR A 122 -6.72 3.40 15.28
C THR A 122 -7.14 4.39 14.18
N PRO A 123 -7.10 5.71 14.46
CA PRO A 123 -7.52 6.72 13.48
C PRO A 123 -6.66 6.77 12.22
N ILE A 124 -5.34 6.56 12.35
CA ILE A 124 -4.43 6.69 11.20
C ILE A 124 -4.46 5.41 10.35
N TYR A 125 -4.20 4.26 10.96
CA TYR A 125 -4.09 3.00 10.22
C TYR A 125 -5.46 2.37 9.94
N GLY A 126 -6.31 2.28 10.96
CA GLY A 126 -7.64 1.68 10.85
C GLY A 126 -8.61 2.49 9.99
N ASP A 127 -8.87 3.76 10.35
CA ASP A 127 -9.81 4.59 9.57
C ASP A 127 -9.24 4.92 8.18
N GLY A 128 -7.93 5.07 8.06
CA GLY A 128 -7.24 5.23 6.78
C GLY A 128 -7.47 4.03 5.87
N PHE A 129 -7.26 2.81 6.38
CA PHE A 129 -7.54 1.58 5.65
C PHE A 129 -9.01 1.50 5.18
N ARG A 130 -9.96 1.76 6.09
CA ARG A 130 -11.39 1.72 5.76
C ARG A 130 -11.76 2.72 4.67
N GLN A 131 -11.21 3.94 4.70
CA GLN A 131 -11.43 4.94 3.66
C GLN A 131 -10.81 4.52 2.32
N ALA A 132 -9.56 4.03 2.34
CA ALA A 132 -8.88 3.55 1.14
C ALA A 132 -9.63 2.37 0.49
N LYS A 133 -10.08 1.40 1.29
CA LYS A 133 -10.83 0.23 0.82
C LYS A 133 -12.16 0.63 0.18
N ARG A 134 -12.92 1.53 0.81
CA ARG A 134 -14.16 2.07 0.22
C ARG A 134 -13.87 2.79 -1.09
N ALA A 135 -12.85 3.66 -1.12
CA ALA A 135 -12.46 4.37 -2.33
C ALA A 135 -12.15 3.40 -3.48
N LEU A 136 -11.36 2.36 -3.21
CA LEU A 136 -11.00 1.32 -4.17
C LEU A 136 -12.23 0.61 -4.76
N GLU A 137 -13.19 0.26 -3.91
CA GLU A 137 -14.40 -0.48 -4.29
C GLU A 137 -15.41 0.39 -5.03
N GLU A 138 -15.63 1.62 -4.57
CA GLU A 138 -16.70 2.50 -5.05
C GLU A 138 -16.28 3.35 -6.27
N TYR A 139 -15.03 3.80 -6.34
CA TYR A 139 -14.58 4.78 -7.34
C TYR A 139 -13.56 4.22 -8.34
N PHE A 140 -12.78 3.21 -7.95
CA PHE A 140 -11.68 2.68 -8.76
C PHE A 140 -11.90 1.23 -9.21
N HIS A 141 -13.07 0.64 -8.93
CA HIS A 141 -13.48 -0.70 -9.38
C HIS A 141 -12.44 -1.79 -9.10
N GLY A 142 -11.75 -1.72 -7.95
CA GLY A 142 -10.70 -2.67 -7.58
C GLY A 142 -9.32 -2.40 -8.16
N CYS A 143 -9.13 -1.33 -8.95
CA CYS A 143 -7.84 -0.97 -9.52
C CYS A 143 -7.01 -0.15 -8.52
N MET A 144 -6.00 -0.79 -7.92
CA MET A 144 -5.17 -0.13 -6.93
C MET A 144 -4.30 0.97 -7.54
N LYS A 145 -3.83 0.78 -8.78
CA LYS A 145 -3.01 1.76 -9.49
C LYS A 145 -3.73 3.10 -9.64
N ASP A 146 -4.99 3.07 -10.07
CA ASP A 146 -5.79 4.29 -10.28
C ASP A 146 -6.03 5.03 -8.97
N LEU A 147 -6.26 4.30 -7.87
CA LEU A 147 -6.35 4.88 -6.52
C LEU A 147 -5.04 5.58 -6.12
N LEU A 148 -3.90 4.93 -6.32
CA LEU A 148 -2.59 5.49 -5.96
C LEU A 148 -2.26 6.74 -6.79
N GLU A 149 -2.54 6.72 -8.10
CA GLU A 149 -2.38 7.88 -8.98
C GLU A 149 -3.30 9.04 -8.57
N PHE A 150 -4.56 8.75 -8.21
CA PHE A 150 -5.48 9.75 -7.66
C PHE A 150 -4.94 10.36 -6.37
N VAL A 151 -4.50 9.54 -5.41
CA VAL A 151 -3.99 10.01 -4.11
C VAL A 151 -2.75 10.89 -4.27
N VAL A 152 -1.86 10.59 -5.22
CA VAL A 152 -0.69 11.45 -5.50
C VAL A 152 -1.11 12.85 -5.94
N VAL A 153 -2.15 12.95 -6.78
CA VAL A 153 -2.62 14.24 -7.32
C VAL A 153 -3.46 15.00 -6.30
N HIS A 154 -4.41 14.32 -5.66
CA HIS A 154 -5.45 14.94 -4.83
C HIS A 154 -5.12 14.98 -3.35
N ARG A 155 -4.16 14.16 -2.89
CA ARG A 155 -3.73 14.07 -1.48
C ARG A 155 -4.86 13.73 -0.50
N SER A 156 -5.93 13.13 -1.00
CA SER A 156 -7.09 12.67 -0.25
C SER A 156 -7.71 11.46 -0.94
N PHE A 157 -8.64 10.79 -0.25
CA PHE A 157 -9.55 9.85 -0.89
C PHE A 157 -10.72 10.60 -1.55
N PRO A 158 -11.35 10.03 -2.60
CA PRO A 158 -12.63 10.53 -3.07
C PRO A 158 -13.69 10.42 -1.96
N ILE A 159 -14.60 11.39 -1.92
CA ILE A 159 -15.75 11.47 -1.01
C ILE A 159 -17.02 11.11 -1.77
#